data_AF-A0A426QDY0-F1
#
_entry.id   AF-A0A426QDY0-F1
#
_cell.length_a   1.000
_cell.length_b   1.000
_cell.length_c   1.000
_cell.angle_alpha   90.00
_cell.angle_beta   90.00
_cell.angle_gamma   90.00
#
_symmetry.space_group_name_H-M   'P 1'
#
loop_
_entity.id
_entity.type
_entity.pdbx_description
1 polymer ?
#
loop_
_entity_poly.entity_id
_entity_poly.type
_entity_poly.pdbx_seq_one_letter_code
_entity_poly.pdbx_strand_id
1 'polypeptide(L)'
;MELSSEDALRLNVMLANELEAVRIDESSMTVYALSPRGETAVRLNPNCRDESYVKQVKELLSTQVLGSPGGYPVYLKRWTRMGQTRDNNLDKLLMLGEPEAVVAVVHARGLTEDLARRAWWAMPSADNARKMLARDCVARSDLGRELAEFLIEFLPFEENPQDMIESVRLILQPGLIDAEARDRIWARARHKNTYYVGFLQAVPDELPEEHPPHPAREDVRCAMRPLLEQGNPAARLLDRIYSPAGQAYLRTVETVLRKPNNQDVVVELLEALKDYFSPVAAPGERLREIEAVLAQAGQRRQDPAATGDTVLAELLECLPDQADAIHALCVFSGVGERLVAPTFARTDAIGSVMRRKIEPITSPLFEHLQVLRGRR
;
A
#
# COMPACT_ATOMS: atom_id res chain seq x y z
N MET A 1 -39.73 4.20 21.60
CA MET A 1 -40.36 3.03 20.95
C MET A 1 -39.51 1.83 21.33
N GLU A 2 -40.16 0.70 21.56
CA GLU A 2 -39.50 -0.53 22.02
C GLU A 2 -39.50 -1.56 20.89
N LEU A 3 -38.51 -2.45 20.91
CA LEU A 3 -38.45 -3.63 20.05
C LEU A 3 -39.73 -4.47 20.20
N SER A 4 -40.10 -5.22 19.17
CA SER A 4 -41.20 -6.18 19.30
C SER A 4 -40.88 -7.19 20.41
N SER A 5 -41.91 -7.65 21.14
CA SER A 5 -41.70 -8.57 22.27
C SER A 5 -41.03 -9.88 21.83
N GLU A 6 -41.36 -10.36 20.63
CA GLU A 6 -40.73 -11.53 20.02
C GLU A 6 -39.24 -11.29 19.74
N ASP A 7 -38.88 -10.20 19.06
CA ASP A 7 -37.49 -9.92 18.74
C ASP A 7 -36.67 -9.62 19.99
N ALA A 8 -37.23 -8.90 20.96
CA ALA A 8 -36.58 -8.63 22.23
C ALA A 8 -36.22 -9.94 22.96
N LEU A 9 -37.13 -10.92 22.99
CA LEU A 9 -36.86 -12.24 23.57
C LEU A 9 -35.76 -12.97 22.78
N ARG A 10 -35.89 -13.04 21.45
CA ARG A 10 -34.94 -13.79 20.58
C ARG A 10 -33.54 -13.20 20.63
N LEU A 11 -33.42 -11.88 20.61
CA LEU A 11 -32.14 -11.17 20.72
C LEU A 11 -31.52 -11.35 22.11
N ASN A 12 -32.29 -11.28 23.19
CA ASN A 12 -31.76 -11.54 24.53
C ASN A 12 -31.29 -13.00 24.70
N VAL A 13 -32.00 -13.97 24.11
CA VAL A 13 -31.56 -15.38 24.09
C VAL A 13 -30.24 -15.53 23.31
N MET A 14 -30.11 -14.86 22.17
CA MET A 14 -28.86 -14.84 21.40
C MET A 14 -27.72 -14.23 22.21
N LEU A 15 -27.96 -13.10 22.88
CA LEU A 15 -26.99 -12.35 23.68
C LEU A 15 -26.61 -13.04 25.00
N ALA A 16 -27.39 -14.02 25.45
CA ALA A 16 -27.04 -14.85 26.61
C ALA A 16 -25.92 -15.86 26.31
N ASN A 17 -25.61 -16.09 25.03
CA ASN A 17 -24.47 -16.92 24.62
C ASN A 17 -23.17 -16.11 24.63
N GLU A 18 -22.04 -16.81 24.67
CA GLU A 18 -20.72 -16.21 24.46
C GLU A 18 -20.55 -15.84 22.98
N LEU A 19 -20.71 -14.55 22.68
CA LEU A 19 -20.56 -14.00 21.33
C LEU A 19 -19.11 -13.59 21.07
N GLU A 20 -18.72 -13.66 19.80
CA GLU A 20 -17.42 -13.20 19.31
C GLU A 20 -17.54 -11.96 18.42
N ALA A 21 -18.62 -11.87 17.62
CA ALA A 21 -18.95 -10.74 16.76
C ALA A 21 -20.43 -10.73 16.39
N VAL A 22 -20.93 -9.57 15.98
CA VAL A 22 -22.32 -9.35 15.53
C VAL A 22 -22.29 -8.51 14.26
N ARG A 23 -23.05 -8.90 13.23
CA ARG A 23 -23.33 -8.07 12.05
C ARG A 23 -24.84 -7.94 11.82
N ILE A 24 -25.27 -6.79 11.34
CA ILE A 24 -26.67 -6.52 11.02
C ILE A 24 -26.77 -6.29 9.52
N ASP A 25 -27.57 -7.11 8.85
CA ASP A 25 -27.98 -6.86 7.47
C ASP A 25 -29.26 -6.04 7.50
N GLU A 26 -29.12 -4.74 7.24
CA GLU A 26 -30.24 -3.79 7.25
C GLU A 26 -31.21 -4.01 6.07
N SER A 27 -30.77 -4.64 4.97
CA SER A 27 -31.62 -4.92 3.81
C SER A 27 -32.53 -6.13 4.05
N SER A 28 -32.00 -7.20 4.64
CA SER A 28 -32.77 -8.38 5.00
C SER A 28 -33.39 -8.31 6.40
N MET A 29 -33.12 -7.23 7.15
CA MET A 29 -33.50 -7.04 8.54
C MET A 29 -33.13 -8.26 9.40
N THR A 30 -31.88 -8.70 9.30
CA THR A 30 -31.38 -9.89 10.01
C THR A 30 -30.14 -9.58 10.82
N VAL A 31 -30.15 -9.99 12.10
CA VAL A 31 -28.99 -9.93 12.99
C VAL A 31 -28.28 -11.29 12.96
N TYR A 32 -27.01 -11.28 12.63
CA TYR A 32 -26.15 -12.46 12.69
C TYR A 32 -25.19 -12.33 13.86
N ALA A 33 -24.99 -13.42 14.59
CA ALA A 33 -24.09 -13.51 15.72
C ALA A 33 -23.13 -14.69 15.54
N LEU A 34 -21.85 -14.40 15.62
CA LEU A 34 -20.77 -15.37 15.63
C LEU A 34 -20.48 -15.79 17.07
N SER A 35 -20.32 -17.09 17.30
CA SER A 35 -19.93 -17.69 18.58
C SER A 35 -18.93 -18.82 18.34
N PRO A 36 -18.25 -19.34 19.38
CA PRO A 36 -17.38 -20.50 19.24
C PRO A 36 -18.09 -21.77 18.75
N ARG A 37 -19.43 -21.82 18.82
CA ARG A 37 -20.27 -22.93 18.35
C ARG A 37 -20.76 -22.76 16.92
N GLY A 38 -20.49 -21.63 16.28
CA GLY A 38 -20.93 -21.29 14.93
C GLY A 38 -21.77 -20.02 14.86
N GLU A 39 -22.32 -19.78 13.67
CA GLU A 39 -23.16 -18.64 13.35
C GLU A 39 -24.63 -18.89 13.71
N THR A 40 -25.28 -17.88 14.28
CA THR A 40 -26.73 -17.85 14.53
C THR A 40 -27.34 -16.59 13.92
N ALA A 41 -28.61 -16.67 13.52
CA ALA A 41 -29.31 -15.56 12.87
C ALA A 41 -30.70 -15.33 13.47
N VAL A 42 -31.06 -14.06 13.64
CA VAL A 42 -32.39 -13.60 14.09
C VAL A 42 -32.93 -12.64 13.04
N ARG A 43 -33.96 -13.08 12.31
CA ARG A 43 -34.72 -12.20 11.43
C ARG A 43 -35.64 -11.31 12.26
N LEU A 44 -35.51 -10.01 12.08
CA LEU A 44 -36.24 -8.98 12.80
C LEU A 44 -37.63 -8.76 12.20
N ASN A 45 -38.58 -8.41 13.06
CA ASN A 45 -39.96 -8.09 12.76
C ASN A 45 -40.23 -6.65 13.23
N PRO A 46 -39.80 -5.64 12.43
CA PRO A 46 -39.90 -4.24 12.83
C PRO A 46 -41.36 -3.82 13.03
N ASN A 47 -41.63 -3.16 14.17
CA ASN A 47 -42.93 -2.56 14.48
C ASN A 47 -42.97 -1.05 14.18
N CYS A 48 -41.87 -0.50 13.65
CA CYS A 48 -41.71 0.89 13.27
C CYS A 48 -40.80 0.98 12.03
N ARG A 49 -40.32 2.18 11.67
CA ARG A 49 -39.41 2.35 10.52
C ARG A 49 -38.11 1.57 10.76
N ASP A 50 -37.64 0.87 9.74
CA ASP A 50 -36.46 0.00 9.79
C ASP A 50 -35.24 0.69 10.40
N GLU A 51 -34.89 1.90 9.96
CA GLU A 51 -33.78 2.69 10.53
C GLU A 51 -33.93 2.92 12.04
N SER A 52 -35.14 3.27 12.49
CA SER A 52 -35.44 3.48 13.91
C SER A 52 -35.38 2.18 14.71
N TYR A 53 -35.72 1.07 14.06
CA TYR A 53 -35.72 -0.26 14.65
C TYR A 53 -34.29 -0.81 14.80
N VAL A 54 -33.49 -0.73 13.74
CA VAL A 54 -32.06 -1.08 13.74
C VAL A 54 -31.30 -0.28 14.79
N LYS A 55 -31.60 1.01 14.95
CA LYS A 55 -31.02 1.84 16.02
C LYS A 55 -31.34 1.28 17.43
N GLN A 56 -32.57 0.82 17.67
CA GLN A 56 -32.95 0.22 18.95
C GLN A 56 -32.24 -1.13 19.18
N VAL A 57 -32.06 -1.93 18.12
CA VAL A 57 -31.27 -3.17 18.20
C VAL A 57 -29.82 -2.86 18.59
N LYS A 58 -29.20 -1.86 17.94
CA LYS A 58 -27.85 -1.38 18.26
C LYS A 58 -27.74 -0.83 19.69
N GLU A 59 -28.75 -0.13 20.18
CA GLU A 59 -28.86 0.31 21.59
C GLU A 59 -28.92 -0.87 22.57
N LEU A 60 -29.68 -1.92 22.25
CA LEU A 60 -29.74 -3.16 23.04
C LEU A 60 -28.37 -3.85 23.10
N LEU A 61 -27.74 -4.06 21.94
CA LEU A 61 -26.41 -4.67 21.83
C LEU A 61 -25.37 -3.88 22.64
N SER A 62 -25.33 -2.56 22.45
CA SER A 62 -24.42 -1.67 23.17
C SER A 62 -24.61 -1.74 24.69
N THR A 63 -25.86 -1.77 25.16
CA THR A 63 -26.17 -1.86 26.59
C THR A 63 -25.67 -3.16 27.20
N GLN A 64 -25.90 -4.29 26.51
CA GLN A 64 -25.46 -5.61 26.99
C GLN A 64 -23.93 -5.75 26.97
N VAL A 65 -23.29 -5.32 25.89
CA VAL A 65 -21.85 -5.51 25.69
C VAL A 65 -21.00 -4.55 26.55
N LEU A 66 -21.45 -3.30 26.72
CA LEU A 66 -20.67 -2.26 27.42
C LEU A 66 -21.13 -1.99 28.85
N GLY A 67 -22.31 -2.49 29.27
CA GLY A 67 -22.81 -2.37 30.64
C GLY A 67 -23.13 -0.94 31.12
N SER A 68 -23.21 0.04 30.22
CA SER A 68 -23.49 1.45 30.56
C SER A 68 -24.90 1.85 30.11
N PRO A 69 -25.79 2.29 31.04
CA PRO A 69 -27.07 2.87 30.69
C PRO A 69 -26.83 4.18 29.90
N GLY A 70 -27.27 4.25 28.64
CA GLY A 70 -27.07 5.40 27.74
C GLY A 70 -25.99 5.20 26.65
N GLY A 71 -25.60 3.95 26.37
CA GLY A 71 -24.42 3.56 25.58
C GLY A 71 -24.37 3.92 24.08
N TYR A 72 -25.45 4.35 23.43
CA TYR A 72 -25.46 4.61 21.99
C TYR A 72 -26.21 5.90 21.60
N PRO A 73 -25.70 6.75 20.67
CA PRO A 73 -24.41 6.70 19.98
C PRO A 73 -23.27 7.40 20.76
N VAL A 74 -23.51 7.78 22.03
CA VAL A 74 -22.59 8.62 22.81
C VAL A 74 -21.25 7.92 23.06
N TYR A 75 -21.22 6.59 23.20
CA TYR A 75 -19.97 5.83 23.37
C TYR A 75 -19.09 5.87 22.12
N LEU A 76 -19.65 5.60 20.92
CA LEU A 76 -18.91 5.69 19.64
C LEU A 76 -18.33 7.07 19.39
N LYS A 77 -19.10 8.15 19.67
CA LYS A 77 -18.64 9.54 19.54
C LYS A 77 -17.56 9.94 20.55
N ARG A 78 -17.60 9.39 21.77
CA ARG A 78 -16.56 9.61 22.79
C ARG A 78 -15.32 8.79 22.51
N TRP A 79 -15.49 7.58 21.99
CA TRP A 79 -14.41 6.66 21.65
C TRP A 79 -13.59 7.16 20.45
N THR A 80 -14.25 7.63 19.39
CA THR A 80 -13.57 8.31 18.26
C THR A 80 -12.80 9.57 18.67
N ARG A 81 -13.19 10.23 19.78
CA ARG A 81 -12.49 11.42 20.33
C ARG A 81 -11.35 11.09 21.30
N MET A 82 -11.42 9.98 22.04
CA MET A 82 -10.42 9.58 23.04
C MET A 82 -9.28 8.72 22.46
N GLY A 83 -8.86 9.06 21.24
CA GLY A 83 -7.82 8.35 20.50
C GLY A 83 -6.68 7.87 21.40
N GLN A 84 -6.29 6.60 21.19
CA GLN A 84 -5.16 5.93 21.83
C GLN A 84 -5.37 5.34 23.23
N THR A 85 -6.56 5.39 23.84
CA THR A 85 -6.77 4.76 25.17
C THR A 85 -7.12 3.27 25.08
N ARG A 86 -6.14 2.54 24.55
CA ARG A 86 -5.77 1.11 24.71
C ARG A 86 -6.73 0.05 24.20
N ASP A 87 -6.15 -0.89 23.44
CA ASP A 87 -6.71 -2.08 22.77
C ASP A 87 -7.51 -3.08 23.66
N ASN A 88 -7.87 -2.69 24.89
CA ASN A 88 -8.39 -3.57 25.95
C ASN A 88 -9.87 -4.00 25.80
N ASN A 89 -10.55 -3.69 24.69
CA ASN A 89 -11.93 -4.14 24.43
C ASN A 89 -12.24 -4.19 22.91
N LEU A 90 -11.23 -4.46 22.06
CA LEU A 90 -11.45 -4.52 20.61
C LEU A 90 -12.45 -5.64 20.22
N ASP A 91 -12.42 -6.75 20.95
CA ASP A 91 -13.37 -7.86 20.86
C ASP A 91 -14.82 -7.38 21.06
N LYS A 92 -15.07 -6.56 22.08
CA LYS A 92 -16.41 -6.04 22.38
C LYS A 92 -16.94 -5.11 21.29
N LEU A 93 -16.07 -4.36 20.62
CA LEU A 93 -16.49 -3.50 19.52
C LEU A 93 -17.11 -4.29 18.37
N LEU A 94 -16.61 -5.50 18.10
CA LEU A 94 -17.15 -6.38 17.06
C LEU A 94 -18.54 -6.93 17.42
N MET A 95 -18.97 -6.84 18.68
CA MET A 95 -20.29 -7.30 19.13
C MET A 95 -21.37 -6.22 19.05
N LEU A 96 -21.03 -5.00 18.63
CA LEU A 96 -21.96 -3.87 18.60
C LEU A 96 -22.92 -3.90 17.40
N GLY A 97 -22.64 -4.70 16.37
CA GLY A 97 -23.41 -4.66 15.12
C GLY A 97 -23.24 -3.36 14.33
N GLU A 98 -22.11 -2.67 14.55
CA GLU A 98 -21.81 -1.36 13.95
C GLU A 98 -20.65 -1.43 12.96
N PRO A 99 -20.87 -1.05 11.68
CA PRO A 99 -19.81 -1.00 10.69
C PRO A 99 -18.60 -0.16 11.13
N GLU A 100 -18.82 1.01 11.73
CA GLU A 100 -17.75 1.89 12.20
C GLU A 100 -16.91 1.26 13.31
N ALA A 101 -17.51 0.42 14.16
CA ALA A 101 -16.78 -0.31 15.18
C ALA A 101 -15.85 -1.35 14.55
N VAL A 102 -16.31 -2.05 13.50
CA VAL A 102 -15.49 -2.99 12.74
C VAL A 102 -14.32 -2.28 12.06
N VAL A 103 -14.57 -1.19 11.32
CA VAL A 103 -13.50 -0.39 10.68
C VAL A 103 -12.45 0.01 11.71
N ALA A 104 -12.88 0.43 12.90
CA ALA A 104 -11.97 0.93 13.88
C ALA A 104 -11.13 -0.17 14.57
N VAL A 105 -11.68 -1.38 14.72
CA VAL A 105 -10.90 -2.57 15.12
C VAL A 105 -9.84 -2.89 14.07
N VAL A 106 -10.20 -2.90 12.78
CA VAL A 106 -9.27 -3.14 11.67
C VAL A 106 -8.13 -2.12 11.63
N HIS A 107 -8.39 -0.88 12.03
CA HIS A 107 -7.39 0.19 12.09
C HIS A 107 -6.60 0.22 13.41
N ALA A 108 -6.97 -0.57 14.41
CA ALA A 108 -6.32 -0.58 15.72
C ALA A 108 -4.87 -1.07 15.63
N ARG A 109 -4.04 -0.62 16.58
CA ARG A 109 -2.64 -1.06 16.67
C ARG A 109 -2.54 -2.48 17.25
N GLY A 110 -3.43 -2.84 18.18
CA GLY A 110 -3.50 -4.17 18.77
C GLY A 110 -4.32 -5.20 17.97
N LEU A 111 -4.47 -5.02 16.64
CA LEU A 111 -5.15 -6.01 15.80
C LEU A 111 -4.38 -7.34 15.83
N THR A 112 -5.05 -8.40 16.26
CA THR A 112 -4.57 -9.79 16.20
C THR A 112 -5.22 -10.53 15.03
N GLU A 113 -4.70 -11.71 14.68
CA GLU A 113 -5.33 -12.57 13.66
C GLU A 113 -6.79 -12.92 14.03
N ASP A 114 -7.05 -13.32 15.28
CA ASP A 114 -8.41 -13.67 15.73
C ASP A 114 -9.39 -12.50 15.61
N LEU A 115 -8.95 -11.30 15.98
CA LEU A 115 -9.76 -10.09 15.81
C LEU A 115 -9.97 -9.77 14.34
N ALA A 116 -8.96 -9.96 13.49
CA ALA A 116 -9.07 -9.78 12.05
C ALA A 116 -10.07 -10.78 11.43
N ARG A 117 -10.07 -12.04 11.84
CA ARG A 117 -11.03 -13.07 11.37
C ARG A 117 -12.47 -12.67 11.73
N ARG A 118 -12.70 -12.25 12.97
CA ARG A 118 -14.01 -11.80 13.45
C ARG A 118 -14.49 -10.54 12.73
N ALA A 119 -13.58 -9.59 12.51
CA ALA A 119 -13.86 -8.36 11.75
C ALA A 119 -14.15 -8.65 10.27
N TRP A 120 -13.39 -9.56 9.66
CA TRP A 120 -13.58 -10.01 8.29
C TRP A 120 -14.93 -10.71 8.10
N TRP A 121 -15.29 -11.61 9.02
CA TRP A 121 -16.62 -12.23 9.04
C TRP A 121 -17.74 -11.19 9.18
N ALA A 122 -17.56 -10.18 10.03
CA ALA A 122 -18.58 -9.17 10.27
C ALA A 122 -18.78 -8.24 9.06
N MET A 123 -17.70 -7.86 8.37
CA MET A 123 -17.74 -6.89 7.27
C MET A 123 -16.60 -7.16 6.25
N PRO A 124 -16.80 -8.10 5.32
CA PRO A 124 -15.82 -8.36 4.26
C PRO A 124 -15.87 -7.23 3.22
N SER A 125 -14.75 -6.51 3.07
CA SER A 125 -14.59 -5.44 2.07
C SER A 125 -13.14 -5.31 1.62
N ALA A 126 -12.91 -4.77 0.42
CA ALA A 126 -11.56 -4.59 -0.11
C ALA A 126 -10.71 -3.65 0.77
N ASP A 127 -11.29 -2.58 1.31
CA ASP A 127 -10.61 -1.67 2.23
C ASP A 127 -10.16 -2.37 3.52
N ASN A 128 -11.04 -3.21 4.10
CA ASN A 128 -10.71 -3.99 5.28
C ASN A 128 -9.63 -5.02 4.96
N ALA A 129 -9.73 -5.73 3.83
CA ALA A 129 -8.73 -6.70 3.40
C ALA A 129 -7.35 -6.05 3.24
N ARG A 130 -7.26 -4.92 2.52
CA ARG A 130 -6.02 -4.14 2.39
C ARG A 130 -5.47 -3.74 3.75
N LYS A 131 -6.32 -3.20 4.62
CA LYS A 131 -5.87 -2.71 5.93
C LYS A 131 -5.39 -3.83 6.85
N MET A 132 -6.05 -4.97 6.85
CA MET A 132 -5.64 -6.16 7.60
C MET A 132 -4.35 -6.74 7.04
N LEU A 133 -4.23 -6.89 5.70
CA LEU A 133 -3.04 -7.43 5.03
C LEU A 133 -1.78 -6.57 5.20
N ALA A 134 -1.94 -5.29 5.50
CA ALA A 134 -0.82 -4.42 5.86
C ALA A 134 -0.20 -4.76 7.24
N ARG A 135 -0.78 -5.70 8.00
CA ARG A 135 -0.26 -6.17 9.29
C ARG A 135 0.44 -7.52 9.13
N ASP A 136 1.70 -7.60 9.58
CA ASP A 136 2.48 -8.84 9.56
C ASP A 136 1.79 -10.02 10.25
N CYS A 137 1.03 -9.77 11.33
CA CYS A 137 0.29 -10.81 12.06
C CYS A 137 -0.82 -11.46 11.23
N VAL A 138 -1.37 -10.73 10.25
CA VAL A 138 -2.41 -11.25 9.33
C VAL A 138 -1.77 -11.74 8.04
N ALA A 139 -0.81 -11.00 7.47
CA ALA A 139 -0.15 -11.38 6.22
C ALA A 139 0.55 -12.76 6.31
N ARG A 140 1.00 -13.15 7.50
CA ARG A 140 1.67 -14.45 7.74
C ARG A 140 0.70 -15.57 8.14
N SER A 141 -0.59 -15.30 8.25
CA SER A 141 -1.58 -16.29 8.68
C SER A 141 -2.39 -16.86 7.51
N ASP A 142 -3.22 -17.87 7.80
CA ASP A 142 -4.11 -18.44 6.79
C ASP A 142 -5.19 -17.43 6.35
N LEU A 143 -5.60 -16.51 7.24
CA LEU A 143 -6.49 -15.41 6.86
C LEU A 143 -5.81 -14.52 5.81
N GLY A 144 -4.51 -14.30 5.90
CA GLY A 144 -3.78 -13.51 4.90
C GLY A 144 -3.96 -14.05 3.48
N ARG A 145 -3.92 -15.38 3.29
CA ARG A 145 -4.13 -16.00 1.97
C ARG A 145 -5.55 -15.78 1.46
N GLU A 146 -6.55 -15.97 2.33
CA GLU A 146 -7.96 -15.72 2.00
C GLU A 146 -8.19 -14.26 1.57
N LEU A 147 -7.62 -13.30 2.30
CA LEU A 147 -7.72 -11.88 1.96
C LEU A 147 -7.01 -11.55 0.63
N ALA A 148 -5.88 -12.20 0.35
CA ALA A 148 -5.16 -12.01 -0.90
C ALA A 148 -5.95 -12.56 -2.10
N GLU A 149 -6.55 -13.75 -1.95
CA GLU A 149 -7.46 -14.35 -2.94
C GLU A 149 -8.64 -13.43 -3.22
N PHE A 150 -9.30 -12.93 -2.16
CA PHE A 150 -10.38 -11.95 -2.28
C PHE A 150 -9.96 -10.71 -3.06
N LEU A 151 -8.79 -10.12 -2.74
CA LEU A 151 -8.30 -8.94 -3.45
C LEU A 151 -7.97 -9.23 -4.93
N ILE A 152 -7.49 -10.43 -5.27
CA ILE A 152 -7.25 -10.83 -6.67
C ILE A 152 -8.56 -10.88 -7.45
N GLU A 153 -9.62 -11.45 -6.85
CA GLU A 153 -10.95 -11.52 -7.45
C GLU A 153 -11.59 -10.13 -7.59
N PHE A 154 -11.34 -9.24 -6.62
CA PHE A 154 -11.86 -7.88 -6.61
C PHE A 154 -11.12 -6.91 -7.56
N LEU A 155 -9.83 -7.14 -7.80
CA LEU A 155 -8.94 -6.24 -8.58
C LEU A 155 -9.47 -5.80 -9.96
N PRO A 156 -10.19 -6.63 -10.74
CA PRO A 156 -10.79 -6.22 -12.00
C PRO A 156 -11.84 -5.11 -11.84
N PHE A 157 -12.56 -5.10 -10.71
CA PHE A 157 -13.64 -4.18 -10.37
C PHE A 157 -13.17 -2.93 -9.63
N GLU A 158 -11.93 -2.94 -9.12
CA GLU A 158 -11.33 -1.76 -8.52
C GLU A 158 -11.21 -0.65 -9.57
N GLU A 159 -11.57 0.57 -9.18
CA GLU A 159 -11.54 1.77 -10.04
C GLU A 159 -10.48 2.76 -9.56
N ASN A 160 -10.25 2.82 -8.25
CA ASN A 160 -9.29 3.74 -7.66
C ASN A 160 -7.85 3.26 -7.94
N PRO A 161 -7.01 4.07 -8.59
CA PRO A 161 -5.64 3.72 -8.90
C PRO A 161 -4.78 3.43 -7.66
N GLN A 162 -4.94 4.18 -6.57
CA GLN A 162 -4.17 3.96 -5.34
C GLN A 162 -4.52 2.60 -4.73
N ASP A 163 -5.82 2.29 -4.69
CA ASP A 163 -6.31 1.02 -4.17
C ASP A 163 -5.85 -0.18 -5.01
N MET A 164 -5.75 -0.01 -6.34
CA MET A 164 -5.13 -1.02 -7.21
C MET A 164 -3.65 -1.24 -6.89
N ILE A 165 -2.87 -0.16 -6.73
CA ILE A 165 -1.43 -0.23 -6.40
C ILE A 165 -1.24 -0.92 -5.06
N GLU A 166 -1.98 -0.47 -4.04
CA GLU A 166 -1.90 -1.01 -2.70
C GLU A 166 -2.31 -2.49 -2.67
N SER A 167 -3.40 -2.87 -3.35
CA SER A 167 -3.83 -4.27 -3.44
C SER A 167 -2.74 -5.14 -4.07
N VAL A 168 -2.18 -4.73 -5.22
CA VAL A 168 -1.09 -5.47 -5.87
C VAL A 168 0.15 -5.54 -4.96
N ARG A 169 0.52 -4.44 -4.31
CA ARG A 169 1.66 -4.40 -3.39
C ARG A 169 1.48 -5.37 -2.21
N LEU A 170 0.27 -5.43 -1.65
CA LEU A 170 -0.03 -6.25 -0.47
C LEU A 170 -0.12 -7.74 -0.79
N ILE A 171 -0.72 -8.13 -1.90
CA ILE A 171 -0.84 -9.55 -2.27
C ILE A 171 0.51 -10.16 -2.71
N LEU A 172 1.48 -9.32 -3.10
CA LEU A 172 2.83 -9.76 -3.47
C LEU A 172 3.75 -10.02 -2.25
N GLN A 173 3.23 -9.88 -1.03
CA GLN A 173 3.99 -10.28 0.16
C GLN A 173 4.31 -11.79 0.13
N PRO A 174 5.43 -12.22 0.74
CA PRO A 174 5.87 -13.61 0.68
C PRO A 174 4.82 -14.62 1.18
N GLY A 175 4.49 -15.61 0.35
CA GLY A 175 3.64 -16.74 0.72
C GLY A 175 2.12 -16.50 0.64
N LEU A 176 1.68 -15.33 0.19
CA LEU A 176 0.25 -15.03 -0.01
C LEU A 176 -0.31 -15.55 -1.33
N ILE A 177 0.50 -15.51 -2.39
CA ILE A 177 0.09 -15.93 -3.73
C ILE A 177 1.18 -16.83 -4.34
N ASP A 178 0.77 -17.71 -5.25
CA ASP A 178 1.69 -18.56 -6.01
C ASP A 178 2.27 -17.83 -7.24
N ALA A 179 3.26 -18.47 -7.88
CA ALA A 179 3.91 -17.92 -9.06
C ALA A 179 2.94 -17.76 -10.25
N GLU A 180 1.96 -18.66 -10.39
CA GLU A 180 1.00 -18.60 -11.49
C GLU A 180 0.07 -17.39 -11.35
N ALA A 181 -0.46 -17.13 -10.14
CA ALA A 181 -1.23 -15.93 -9.81
C ALA A 181 -0.40 -14.67 -10.05
N ARG A 182 0.85 -14.66 -9.61
CA ARG A 182 1.78 -13.54 -9.84
C ARG A 182 1.92 -13.22 -11.32
N ASP A 183 2.16 -14.23 -12.17
CA ASP A 183 2.34 -14.07 -13.61
C ASP A 183 1.04 -13.61 -14.29
N ARG A 184 -0.12 -14.13 -13.86
CA ARG A 184 -1.44 -13.69 -14.36
C ARG A 184 -1.69 -12.21 -14.06
N ILE A 185 -1.36 -11.73 -12.86
CA ILE A 185 -1.54 -10.32 -12.47
C ILE A 185 -0.57 -9.43 -13.25
N TRP A 186 0.68 -9.85 -13.42
CA TRP A 186 1.65 -9.15 -14.25
C TRP A 186 1.19 -9.03 -15.70
N ALA A 187 0.68 -10.10 -16.30
CA ALA A 187 0.16 -10.07 -17.66
C ALA A 187 -0.98 -9.05 -17.84
N ARG A 188 -1.86 -8.90 -16.83
CA ARG A 188 -2.93 -7.89 -16.81
C ARG A 188 -2.41 -6.45 -16.74
N ALA A 189 -1.23 -6.23 -16.18
CA ALA A 189 -0.61 -4.90 -16.09
C ALA A 189 -0.36 -4.24 -17.46
N ARG A 190 -0.25 -5.03 -18.53
CA ARG A 190 -0.17 -4.53 -19.92
C ARG A 190 -1.36 -3.65 -20.32
N HIS A 191 -2.54 -3.92 -19.76
CA HIS A 191 -3.76 -3.15 -20.02
C HIS A 191 -4.04 -2.12 -18.92
N LYS A 192 -3.62 -2.41 -17.68
CA LYS A 192 -3.73 -1.51 -16.52
C LYS A 192 -2.33 -1.22 -15.96
N ASN A 193 -1.66 -0.19 -16.49
CA ASN A 193 -0.30 0.21 -16.11
C ASN A 193 -0.12 0.44 -14.59
N THR A 194 -1.19 0.78 -13.88
CA THR A 194 -1.23 0.91 -12.41
C THR A 194 -0.66 -0.31 -11.69
N TYR A 195 -0.91 -1.52 -12.18
CA TYR A 195 -0.44 -2.75 -11.51
C TYR A 195 1.09 -2.84 -11.51
N TYR A 196 1.76 -2.35 -12.56
CA TYR A 196 3.22 -2.32 -12.58
C TYR A 196 3.80 -1.56 -11.39
N VAL A 197 3.16 -0.47 -10.95
CA VAL A 197 3.65 0.29 -9.80
C VAL A 197 3.58 -0.53 -8.51
N GLY A 198 2.52 -1.31 -8.31
CA GLY A 198 2.44 -2.24 -7.18
C GLY A 198 3.56 -3.29 -7.17
N PHE A 199 3.93 -3.82 -8.35
CA PHE A 199 5.09 -4.70 -8.49
C PHE A 199 6.42 -3.99 -8.22
N LEU A 200 6.60 -2.78 -8.75
CA LEU A 200 7.81 -1.97 -8.51
C LEU A 200 8.00 -1.66 -7.02
N GLN A 201 6.91 -1.50 -6.27
CA GLN A 201 6.95 -1.26 -4.82
C GLN A 201 7.18 -2.53 -3.99
N ALA A 202 6.58 -3.66 -4.36
CA ALA A 202 6.62 -4.88 -3.55
C ALA A 202 7.82 -5.78 -3.84
N VAL A 203 8.12 -6.01 -5.12
CA VAL A 203 9.09 -7.03 -5.57
C VAL A 203 10.02 -6.46 -6.65
N PRO A 204 10.73 -5.35 -6.35
CA PRO A 204 11.52 -4.61 -7.34
C PRO A 204 12.63 -5.43 -8.01
N ASP A 205 13.11 -6.51 -7.37
CA ASP A 205 14.17 -7.38 -7.89
C ASP A 205 13.65 -8.76 -8.38
N GLU A 206 12.34 -9.01 -8.29
CA GLU A 206 11.71 -10.30 -8.64
C GLU A 206 10.53 -10.12 -9.59
N LEU A 207 10.60 -9.11 -10.46
CA LEU A 207 9.60 -8.87 -11.49
C LEU A 207 9.47 -10.10 -12.42
N PRO A 208 8.26 -10.52 -12.82
CA PRO A 208 8.03 -11.69 -13.69
C PRO A 208 8.56 -11.60 -15.14
N GLU A 209 9.40 -10.63 -15.45
CA GLU A 209 9.97 -10.43 -16.79
C GLU A 209 11.48 -10.56 -16.76
N GLU A 210 12.02 -11.38 -17.65
CA GLU A 210 13.46 -11.53 -17.82
C GLU A 210 14.03 -10.45 -18.73
N HIS A 211 15.17 -9.90 -18.31
CA HIS A 211 15.95 -8.96 -19.11
C HIS A 211 17.42 -9.34 -19.15
N PRO A 212 18.13 -9.11 -20.27
CA PRO A 212 19.57 -9.20 -20.25
C PRO A 212 20.12 -8.17 -19.25
N PRO A 213 21.23 -8.48 -18.55
CA PRO A 213 21.93 -7.49 -17.74
C PRO A 213 22.42 -6.32 -18.59
N HIS A 214 22.82 -5.24 -17.94
CA HIS A 214 23.49 -4.13 -18.60
C HIS A 214 24.75 -4.63 -19.32
N PRO A 215 25.05 -4.19 -20.56
CA PRO A 215 26.20 -4.69 -21.33
C PRO A 215 27.55 -4.53 -20.61
N ALA A 216 27.71 -3.44 -19.85
CA ALA A 216 28.94 -3.17 -19.10
C ALA A 216 28.99 -3.88 -17.73
N ARG A 217 28.01 -4.71 -17.36
CA ARG A 217 27.87 -5.26 -16.00
C ARG A 217 29.13 -5.99 -15.55
N GLU A 218 29.64 -6.92 -16.36
CA GLU A 218 30.73 -7.80 -15.94
C GLU A 218 32.01 -7.00 -15.66
N ASP A 219 32.39 -6.11 -16.59
CA ASP A 219 33.57 -5.25 -16.46
C ASP A 219 33.46 -4.32 -15.26
N VAL A 220 32.30 -3.66 -15.12
CA VAL A 220 32.02 -2.71 -14.03
C VAL A 220 32.00 -3.42 -12.69
N ARG A 221 31.38 -4.61 -12.61
CA ARG A 221 31.34 -5.43 -11.38
C ARG A 221 32.73 -5.92 -10.98
N CYS A 222 33.56 -6.30 -11.94
CA CYS A 222 34.94 -6.71 -11.69
C CYS A 222 35.76 -5.55 -11.10
N ALA A 223 35.64 -4.35 -11.69
CA ALA A 223 36.34 -3.15 -11.23
C ALA A 223 35.89 -2.71 -9.82
N MET A 224 34.59 -2.75 -9.52
CA MET A 224 34.05 -2.34 -8.21
C MET A 224 34.09 -3.42 -7.11
N ARG A 225 34.68 -4.60 -7.36
CA ARG A 225 34.70 -5.70 -6.39
C ARG A 225 35.18 -5.28 -4.98
N PRO A 226 36.25 -4.48 -4.82
CA PRO A 226 36.66 -4.00 -3.50
C PRO A 226 35.57 -3.18 -2.79
N LEU A 227 34.86 -2.32 -3.52
CA LEU A 227 33.78 -1.49 -2.97
C LEU A 227 32.55 -2.34 -2.58
N LEU A 228 32.25 -3.40 -3.35
CA LEU A 228 31.18 -4.34 -3.01
C LEU A 228 31.48 -5.13 -1.73
N GLU A 229 32.73 -5.58 -1.56
CA GLU A 229 33.22 -6.27 -0.35
C GLU A 229 33.18 -5.36 0.88
N GLN A 230 33.52 -4.08 0.73
CA GLN A 230 33.41 -3.05 1.77
C GLN A 230 31.97 -2.64 2.06
N GLY A 231 31.04 -3.01 1.19
CA GLY A 231 29.62 -2.71 1.33
C GLY A 231 29.24 -1.28 0.99
N ASN A 232 30.00 -0.61 0.12
CA ASN A 232 29.67 0.72 -0.39
C ASN A 232 28.24 0.71 -1.01
N PRO A 233 27.29 1.51 -0.49
CA PRO A 233 25.90 1.44 -0.91
C PRO A 233 25.68 1.90 -2.36
N ALA A 234 26.49 2.82 -2.88
CA ALA A 234 26.40 3.25 -4.28
C ALA A 234 26.88 2.14 -5.24
N ALA A 235 27.96 1.44 -4.90
CA ALA A 235 28.43 0.29 -5.67
C ALA A 235 27.38 -0.83 -5.70
N ARG A 236 26.76 -1.14 -4.56
CA ARG A 236 25.66 -2.14 -4.47
C ARG A 236 24.44 -1.73 -5.30
N LEU A 237 24.05 -0.46 -5.26
CA LEU A 237 22.95 0.05 -6.08
C LEU A 237 23.27 -0.06 -7.57
N LEU A 238 24.50 0.26 -7.99
CA LEU A 238 24.92 0.14 -9.38
C LEU A 238 24.93 -1.33 -9.85
N ASP A 239 25.47 -2.29 -9.07
CA ASP A 239 25.40 -3.73 -9.40
C ASP A 239 23.94 -4.23 -9.47
N ARG A 240 23.09 -3.78 -8.55
CA ARG A 240 21.65 -4.08 -8.57
C ARG A 240 20.99 -3.59 -9.86
N ILE A 241 21.23 -2.34 -10.25
CA ILE A 241 20.67 -1.74 -11.46
C ILE A 241 21.18 -2.43 -12.73
N TYR A 242 22.45 -2.83 -12.75
CA TYR A 242 23.05 -3.50 -13.90
C TYR A 242 22.66 -4.98 -14.02
N SER A 243 22.05 -5.55 -12.98
CA SER A 243 21.52 -6.91 -13.01
C SER A 243 20.34 -7.10 -13.99
N PRO A 244 20.02 -8.35 -14.39
CA PRO A 244 18.79 -8.67 -15.11
C PRO A 244 17.54 -8.04 -14.48
N ALA A 245 17.41 -8.18 -13.15
CA ALA A 245 16.28 -7.66 -12.39
C ALA A 245 16.25 -6.12 -12.39
N GLY A 246 17.40 -5.47 -12.21
CA GLY A 246 17.52 -4.01 -12.30
C GLY A 246 17.15 -3.48 -13.68
N GLN A 247 17.56 -4.17 -14.75
CA GLN A 247 17.19 -3.80 -16.11
C GLN A 247 15.69 -4.00 -16.40
N ALA A 248 15.08 -5.04 -15.83
CA ALA A 248 13.63 -5.22 -15.84
C ALA A 248 12.94 -4.06 -15.10
N TYR A 249 13.40 -3.72 -13.89
CA TYR A 249 12.88 -2.61 -13.09
C TYR A 249 12.89 -1.28 -13.88
N LEU A 250 14.04 -0.89 -14.45
CA LEU A 250 14.15 0.33 -15.23
C LEU A 250 13.26 0.34 -16.48
N ARG A 251 13.09 -0.80 -17.15
CA ARG A 251 12.18 -0.90 -18.30
C ARG A 251 10.73 -0.71 -17.87
N THR A 252 10.34 -1.32 -16.76
CA THR A 252 8.98 -1.21 -16.22
C THR A 252 8.70 0.23 -15.79
N VAL A 253 9.65 0.88 -15.11
CA VAL A 253 9.60 2.33 -14.82
C VAL A 253 9.40 3.14 -16.09
N GLU A 254 10.20 2.91 -17.13
CA GLU A 254 10.07 3.63 -18.41
C GLU A 254 8.67 3.43 -19.03
N THR A 255 8.15 2.20 -18.96
CA THR A 255 6.83 1.83 -19.49
C THR A 255 5.71 2.60 -18.80
N VAL A 256 5.75 2.68 -17.46
CA VAL A 256 4.76 3.44 -16.68
C VAL A 256 4.94 4.94 -16.92
N LEU A 257 6.16 5.46 -16.84
CA LEU A 257 6.46 6.89 -16.98
C LEU A 257 6.10 7.45 -18.35
N ARG A 258 6.21 6.64 -19.42
CA ARG A 258 5.82 7.04 -20.79
C ARG A 258 4.33 7.30 -20.93
N LYS A 259 3.50 6.56 -20.18
CA LYS A 259 2.04 6.67 -20.29
C LYS A 259 1.36 6.46 -18.93
N PRO A 260 1.59 7.35 -17.94
CA PRO A 260 0.79 7.36 -16.73
C PRO A 260 -0.66 7.72 -17.10
N ASN A 261 -1.60 7.06 -16.45
CA ASN A 261 -3.04 7.25 -16.63
C ASN A 261 -3.58 8.42 -15.80
N ASN A 262 -3.08 8.62 -14.58
CA ASN A 262 -3.51 9.69 -13.66
C ASN A 262 -2.34 10.15 -12.75
N GLN A 263 -2.64 11.10 -11.87
CA GLN A 263 -1.67 11.74 -10.98
C GLN A 263 -1.16 10.79 -9.90
N ASP A 264 -2.03 9.96 -9.32
CA ASP A 264 -1.67 9.02 -8.27
C ASP A 264 -0.63 8.02 -8.75
N VAL A 265 -0.79 7.48 -9.96
CA VAL A 265 0.20 6.58 -10.57
C VAL A 265 1.56 7.26 -10.77
N VAL A 266 1.58 8.56 -11.06
CA VAL A 266 2.84 9.32 -11.13
C VAL A 266 3.45 9.42 -9.74
N VAL A 267 2.69 9.86 -8.75
CA VAL A 267 3.16 10.02 -7.36
C VAL A 267 3.74 8.70 -6.84
N GLU A 268 2.97 7.62 -6.92
CA GLU A 268 3.36 6.29 -6.43
C GLU A 268 4.58 5.73 -7.17
N LEU A 269 4.73 6.01 -8.47
CA LEU A 269 5.93 5.66 -9.24
C LEU A 269 7.15 6.45 -8.79
N LEU A 270 7.02 7.77 -8.56
CA LEU A 270 8.14 8.59 -8.11
C LEU A 270 8.56 8.20 -6.69
N GLU A 271 7.62 7.82 -5.82
CA GLU A 271 7.91 7.28 -4.50
C GLU A 271 8.60 5.91 -4.57
N ALA A 272 8.19 5.02 -5.49
CA ALA A 272 8.89 3.77 -5.74
C ALA A 272 10.35 4.00 -6.20
N LEU A 273 10.58 4.98 -7.07
CA LEU A 273 11.93 5.40 -7.47
C LEU A 273 12.73 5.97 -6.29
N LYS A 274 12.12 6.85 -5.50
CA LYS A 274 12.73 7.42 -4.30
C LYS A 274 13.24 6.33 -3.36
N ASP A 275 12.42 5.31 -3.10
CA ASP A 275 12.77 4.21 -2.21
C ASP A 275 13.85 3.30 -2.83
N TYR A 276 13.72 2.95 -4.11
CA TYR A 276 14.69 2.11 -4.82
C TYR A 276 16.10 2.73 -4.88
N PHE A 277 16.19 4.05 -5.07
CA PHE A 277 17.43 4.81 -5.16
C PHE A 277 17.87 5.48 -3.85
N SER A 278 17.17 5.20 -2.74
CA SER A 278 17.50 5.75 -1.41
C SER A 278 18.94 5.53 -0.92
N PRO A 279 19.67 4.45 -1.28
CA PRO A 279 21.05 4.25 -0.81
C PRO A 279 22.04 5.35 -1.23
N VAL A 280 21.71 6.16 -2.25
CA VAL A 280 22.54 7.28 -2.72
C VAL A 280 21.82 8.62 -2.62
N ALA A 281 20.77 8.72 -1.81
CA ALA A 281 20.06 9.96 -1.59
C ALA A 281 20.98 11.02 -0.94
N ALA A 282 20.91 12.25 -1.44
CA ALA A 282 21.60 13.38 -0.81
C ALA A 282 21.02 13.64 0.60
N PRO A 283 21.86 14.04 1.58
CA PRO A 283 21.36 14.43 2.89
C PRO A 283 20.53 15.71 2.80
N GLY A 284 19.58 15.86 3.72
CA GLY A 284 18.73 17.05 3.83
C GLY A 284 17.35 16.91 3.21
N GLU A 285 16.68 18.05 3.05
CA GLU A 285 15.32 18.07 2.53
C GLU A 285 15.25 17.76 1.03
N ARG A 286 14.19 17.06 0.66
CA ARG A 286 13.87 16.80 -0.75
C ARG A 286 13.46 18.08 -1.47
N LEU A 287 14.04 18.25 -2.64
CA LEU A 287 13.83 19.39 -3.54
C LEU A 287 12.46 19.29 -4.23
N ARG A 288 11.98 20.43 -4.74
CA ARG A 288 10.66 20.55 -5.39
C ARG A 288 10.72 20.81 -6.89
N GLU A 289 11.90 21.18 -7.40
CA GLU A 289 12.12 21.53 -8.80
C GLU A 289 13.13 20.55 -9.42
N ILE A 290 12.86 20.08 -10.64
CA ILE A 290 13.71 19.11 -11.32
C ILE A 290 15.09 19.70 -11.63
N GLU A 291 15.16 20.99 -11.96
CA GLU A 291 16.41 21.70 -12.23
C GLU A 291 17.31 21.74 -11.00
N ALA A 292 16.73 21.87 -9.81
CA ALA A 292 17.47 21.83 -8.56
C ALA A 292 18.03 20.42 -8.28
N VAL A 293 17.26 19.36 -8.59
CA VAL A 293 17.73 17.97 -8.49
C VAL A 293 18.89 17.72 -9.45
N LEU A 294 18.76 18.16 -10.71
CA LEU A 294 19.82 18.04 -11.72
C LEU A 294 21.08 18.80 -11.29
N ALA A 295 20.94 20.02 -10.77
CA ALA A 295 22.06 20.81 -10.27
C ALA A 295 22.75 20.15 -9.06
N GLN A 296 21.98 19.61 -8.11
CA GLN A 296 22.53 18.89 -6.96
C GLN A 296 23.27 17.62 -7.39
N ALA A 297 22.71 16.83 -8.31
CA ALA A 297 23.36 15.65 -8.85
C ALA A 297 24.64 16.01 -9.62
N GLY A 298 24.62 17.10 -10.40
CA GLY A 298 25.78 17.63 -11.10
C GLY A 298 26.90 18.05 -10.15
N GLN A 299 26.57 18.76 -9.07
CA GLN A 299 27.54 19.16 -8.04
C GLN A 299 28.17 17.95 -7.35
N ARG A 300 27.35 16.96 -6.96
CA ARG A 300 27.82 15.71 -6.35
C ARG A 300 28.72 14.91 -7.27
N ARG A 301 28.48 14.95 -8.59
CA ARG A 301 29.35 14.33 -9.59
C ARG A 301 30.70 15.06 -9.72
N GLN A 302 30.69 16.39 -9.72
CA GLN A 302 31.89 17.19 -9.96
C GLN A 302 32.83 17.25 -8.75
N ASP A 303 32.26 17.42 -7.55
CA ASP A 303 33.02 17.56 -6.32
C ASP A 303 32.32 16.85 -5.15
N PRO A 304 32.35 15.49 -5.13
CA PRO A 304 31.71 14.71 -4.07
C PRO A 304 32.35 14.98 -2.69
N ALA A 305 33.63 15.39 -2.65
CA ALA A 305 34.34 15.74 -1.43
C ALA A 305 33.75 17.02 -0.80
N ALA A 306 33.47 18.06 -1.59
CA ALA A 306 32.80 19.27 -1.09
C ALA A 306 31.37 19.00 -0.58
N THR A 307 30.70 17.97 -1.09
CA THR A 307 29.37 17.56 -0.59
C THR A 307 29.43 16.59 0.59
N GLY A 308 30.63 16.17 1.01
CA GLY A 308 30.81 15.18 2.09
C GLY A 308 30.34 13.77 1.72
N ASP A 309 30.23 13.46 0.42
CA ASP A 309 29.67 12.22 -0.09
C ASP A 309 30.78 11.22 -0.42
N THR A 310 31.37 10.66 0.63
CA THR A 310 32.53 9.75 0.51
C THR A 310 32.18 8.49 -0.28
N VAL A 311 30.95 7.98 -0.12
CA VAL A 311 30.44 6.82 -0.84
C VAL A 311 30.47 7.04 -2.35
N LEU A 312 30.00 8.20 -2.80
CA LEU A 312 29.97 8.55 -4.21
C LEU A 312 31.37 8.87 -4.75
N ALA A 313 32.22 9.53 -3.94
CA ALA A 313 33.61 9.83 -4.29
C ALA A 313 34.39 8.56 -4.62
N GLU A 314 34.35 7.56 -3.73
CA GLU A 314 35.00 6.26 -3.92
C GLU A 314 34.54 5.56 -5.21
N LEU A 315 33.24 5.63 -5.51
CA LEU A 315 32.68 5.01 -6.72
C LEU A 315 33.12 5.74 -8.00
N LEU A 316 33.15 7.08 -7.99
CA LEU A 316 33.60 7.89 -9.13
C LEU A 316 35.10 7.72 -9.40
N GLU A 317 35.91 7.62 -8.36
CA GLU A 317 37.35 7.32 -8.48
C GLU A 317 37.58 5.91 -9.04
N CYS A 318 36.78 4.93 -8.62
CA CYS A 318 36.87 3.55 -9.08
C CYS A 318 36.39 3.39 -10.53
N LEU A 319 35.36 4.14 -10.95
CA LEU A 319 34.68 3.99 -12.24
C LEU A 319 34.51 5.34 -12.96
N PRO A 320 35.60 6.00 -13.39
CA PRO A 320 35.51 7.29 -14.08
C PRO A 320 34.70 7.21 -15.38
N ASP A 321 34.80 6.08 -16.10
CA ASP A 321 34.07 5.83 -17.34
C ASP A 321 32.55 5.63 -17.13
N GLN A 322 32.10 5.47 -15.88
CA GLN A 322 30.68 5.36 -15.51
C GLN A 322 30.12 6.64 -14.87
N ALA A 323 30.81 7.77 -14.99
CA ALA A 323 30.39 9.03 -14.37
C ALA A 323 28.96 9.48 -14.79
N ASP A 324 28.53 9.20 -16.02
CA ASP A 324 27.16 9.50 -16.47
C ASP A 324 26.12 8.60 -15.80
N ALA A 325 26.42 7.31 -15.61
CA ALA A 325 25.56 6.38 -14.90
C ALA A 325 25.44 6.78 -13.42
N ILE A 326 26.57 7.11 -12.79
CA ILE A 326 26.61 7.56 -11.40
C ILE A 326 25.83 8.86 -11.21
N HIS A 327 25.93 9.79 -12.18
CA HIS A 327 25.10 10.99 -12.20
C HIS A 327 23.61 10.66 -12.28
N ALA A 328 23.21 9.73 -13.17
CA ALA A 328 21.83 9.27 -13.26
C ALA A 328 21.32 8.65 -11.95
N LEU A 329 22.16 7.89 -11.22
CA LEU A 329 21.80 7.39 -9.88
C LEU A 329 21.45 8.53 -8.93
N CYS A 330 22.28 9.58 -8.92
CA CYS A 330 22.07 10.75 -8.07
C CYS A 330 20.77 11.48 -8.43
N VAL A 331 20.47 11.63 -9.72
CA VAL A 331 19.21 12.25 -10.18
C VAL A 331 18.01 11.45 -9.68
N PHE A 332 17.97 10.13 -9.94
CA PHE A 332 16.85 9.30 -9.48
C PHE A 332 16.73 9.25 -7.96
N SER A 333 17.86 9.33 -7.24
CA SER A 333 17.82 9.40 -5.78
C SER A 333 17.08 10.64 -5.28
N GLY A 334 17.04 11.73 -6.05
CA GLY A 334 16.35 12.98 -5.74
C GLY A 334 14.90 13.07 -6.22
N VAL A 335 14.42 12.07 -6.95
CA VAL A 335 13.03 11.99 -7.43
C VAL A 335 12.08 11.63 -6.30
N GLY A 336 10.85 12.16 -6.34
CA GLY A 336 9.77 11.85 -5.38
C GLY A 336 8.54 12.73 -5.62
N GLU A 337 7.49 12.57 -4.82
CA GLU A 337 6.21 13.30 -4.91
C GLU A 337 6.40 14.82 -4.97
N ARG A 338 7.38 15.35 -4.20
CA ARG A 338 7.64 16.79 -4.10
C ARG A 338 7.91 17.48 -5.44
N LEU A 339 8.37 16.74 -6.46
CA LEU A 339 8.62 17.29 -7.80
C LEU A 339 7.33 17.59 -8.56
N VAL A 340 6.30 16.77 -8.38
CA VAL A 340 5.02 16.91 -9.10
C VAL A 340 3.96 17.64 -8.30
N ALA A 341 4.11 17.70 -6.96
CA ALA A 341 3.19 18.39 -6.06
C ALA A 341 2.87 19.85 -6.47
N PRO A 342 3.83 20.70 -6.89
CA PRO A 342 3.51 22.06 -7.35
C PRO A 342 2.62 22.11 -8.59
N THR A 343 2.80 21.16 -9.51
CA THR A 343 2.00 21.05 -10.74
C THR A 343 0.61 20.51 -10.43
N PHE A 344 0.53 19.44 -9.64
CA PHE A 344 -0.73 18.77 -9.29
C PHE A 344 -1.59 19.60 -8.32
N ALA A 345 -0.99 20.42 -7.45
CA ALA A 345 -1.74 21.38 -6.64
C ALA A 345 -2.52 22.42 -7.48
N ARG A 346 -2.22 22.56 -8.77
CA ARG A 346 -2.83 23.53 -9.70
C ARG A 346 -3.71 22.88 -10.76
N THR A 347 -3.88 21.55 -10.75
CA THR A 347 -4.62 20.84 -11.80
C THR A 347 -5.10 19.48 -11.33
N ASP A 348 -6.29 19.09 -11.75
CA ASP A 348 -6.85 17.74 -11.66
C ASP A 348 -6.75 16.98 -13.00
N ALA A 349 -5.96 17.51 -13.94
CA ALA A 349 -5.84 16.93 -15.27
C ALA A 349 -5.32 15.49 -15.22
N ILE A 350 -5.85 14.66 -16.11
CA ILE A 350 -5.43 13.27 -16.33
C ILE A 350 -4.99 13.07 -17.78
N GLY A 351 -4.43 11.89 -18.10
CA GLY A 351 -4.10 11.52 -19.47
C GLY A 351 -3.09 12.44 -20.16
N SER A 352 -3.38 12.84 -21.41
CA SER A 352 -2.43 13.61 -22.24
C SER A 352 -2.15 15.01 -21.71
N VAL A 353 -3.14 15.69 -21.17
CA VAL A 353 -3.00 17.05 -20.61
C VAL A 353 -2.09 17.03 -19.39
N MET A 354 -2.29 16.06 -18.49
CA MET A 354 -1.41 15.82 -17.35
C MET A 354 0.03 15.56 -17.79
N ARG A 355 0.22 14.65 -18.76
CA ARG A 355 1.55 14.31 -19.29
C ARG A 355 2.29 15.52 -19.84
N ARG A 356 1.60 16.41 -20.56
CA ARG A 356 2.20 17.68 -21.04
C ARG A 356 2.61 18.60 -19.90
N LYS A 357 1.83 18.64 -18.80
CA LYS A 357 2.15 19.50 -17.65
C LYS A 357 3.36 18.99 -16.84
N ILE A 358 3.58 17.68 -16.78
CA ILE A 358 4.73 17.08 -16.08
C ILE A 358 5.93 16.80 -17.00
N GLU A 359 5.81 17.06 -18.30
CA GLU A 359 6.86 16.86 -19.31
C GLU A 359 8.20 17.51 -18.93
N PRO A 360 8.26 18.74 -18.36
CA PRO A 360 9.53 19.31 -17.91
C PRO A 360 10.24 18.45 -16.85
N ILE A 361 9.47 17.72 -16.03
CA ILE A 361 10.00 16.84 -14.99
C ILE A 361 10.36 15.47 -15.58
N THR A 362 9.54 14.92 -16.47
CA THR A 362 9.73 13.54 -16.96
C THR A 362 10.75 13.43 -18.11
N SER A 363 10.93 14.48 -18.92
CA SER A 363 11.88 14.46 -20.04
C SER A 363 13.32 14.19 -19.60
N PRO A 364 13.90 14.89 -18.60
CA PRO A 364 15.24 14.57 -18.09
C PRO A 364 15.35 13.15 -17.53
N LEU A 365 14.27 12.62 -16.93
CA LEU A 365 14.27 11.26 -16.39
C LEU A 365 14.38 10.20 -17.50
N PHE A 366 13.79 10.43 -18.68
CA PHE A 366 13.96 9.51 -19.80
C PHE A 366 15.41 9.43 -20.28
N GLU A 367 16.12 10.55 -20.32
CA GLU A 367 17.54 10.58 -20.68
C GLU A 367 18.39 9.77 -19.70
N HIS A 368 18.18 9.97 -18.40
CA HIS A 368 18.86 9.20 -17.36
C HIS A 368 18.48 7.72 -17.36
N LEU A 369 17.24 7.36 -17.70
CA LEU A 369 16.85 5.96 -17.93
C LEU A 369 17.64 5.34 -19.07
N GLN A 370 17.82 6.04 -20.20
CA GLN A 370 18.60 5.49 -21.32
C GLN A 370 20.05 5.20 -20.91
N VAL A 371 20.68 6.13 -20.17
CA VAL A 371 22.04 5.95 -19.64
C VAL A 371 22.13 4.69 -18.77
N LEU A 372 21.23 4.53 -17.79
CA LEU A 372 21.26 3.36 -16.89
C LEU A 372 20.89 2.04 -17.58
N ARG A 373 20.26 2.11 -18.75
CA ARG A 373 19.90 0.96 -19.58
C ARG A 373 20.93 0.65 -20.67
N GLY A 374 22.02 1.41 -20.76
CA GLY A 374 23.07 1.22 -21.77
C GLY A 374 22.61 1.54 -23.19
N ARG A 375 21.60 2.40 -23.34
CA ARG A 375 21.07 2.87 -24.62
C ARG A 375 21.58 4.29 -24.82
N ARG A 376 22.33 4.53 -25.89
CA ARG A 376 22.72 5.88 -26.33
C ARG A 376 21.90 6.29 -27.54
#